data_AF-A0A972WTQ0-F1
#
_entry.id   AF-A0A972WTQ0-F1
#
_cell.length_a   1.000
_cell.length_b   1.000
_cell.length_c   1.000
_cell.angle_alpha   90.00
_cell.angle_beta   90.00
_cell.angle_gamma   90.00
#
_symmetry.space_group_name_H-M   'P 1'
#
loop_
_entity.id
_entity.type
_entity.pdbx_description
1 polymer ?
#
loop_
_entity_poly.entity_id
_entity_poly.type
_entity_poly.pdbx_seq_one_letter_code
_entity_poly.pdbx_strand_id
1 'polypeptide(L)'
;MVHDEHQENEYLDLPDDPELAFAILQMRKYNKLTDAWENDNDRGWFHERQYVDILVDFDEVHDLGILTAYRSPPSGDQEFSNFFQDFRRNAEMASRKILMEAARRVKTGAQTIVVLDAAARQAVHALINAIREKLSELALPEAKRESLFNKLNAFSAELDRNRTRTESFLAFAVEVSKTGKTIGENFKPLEQIIDRVFEWIEKAQKLKDALPPWSDRKKIEGPINRLPPPSSPGDDEIPF
;
A
#
# COMPACT_ATOMS: atom_id res chain seq x y z
N MET A 1 19.27 -37.65 -17.54
CA MET A 1 19.82 -36.78 -16.49
C MET A 1 18.83 -35.63 -16.37
N VAL A 2 18.21 -35.53 -15.20
CA VAL A 2 16.99 -34.73 -14.95
C VAL A 2 17.39 -33.29 -14.64
N HIS A 3 16.91 -32.33 -15.43
CA HIS A 3 16.77 -30.94 -15.02
C HIS A 3 15.29 -30.59 -15.17
N ASP A 4 14.53 -31.00 -14.16
CA ASP A 4 13.20 -30.51 -13.89
C ASP A 4 13.42 -29.26 -13.01
N GLU A 5 13.76 -28.14 -13.65
CA GLU A 5 13.67 -26.84 -13.00
C GLU A 5 12.18 -26.54 -12.87
N HIS A 6 11.63 -26.74 -11.68
CA HIS A 6 10.40 -26.08 -11.31
C HIS A 6 10.61 -24.58 -11.55
N GLN A 7 10.04 -24.04 -12.63
CA GLN A 7 9.82 -22.60 -12.76
C GLN A 7 8.93 -22.19 -11.60
N GLU A 8 9.54 -21.87 -10.45
CA GLU A 8 8.85 -21.21 -9.35
C GLU A 8 8.18 -19.98 -9.94
N ASN A 9 6.85 -19.99 -9.87
CA ASN A 9 6.05 -18.92 -10.42
C ASN A 9 6.37 -17.64 -9.62
N GLU A 10 7.24 -16.80 -10.17
CA GLU A 10 7.79 -15.61 -9.49
C GLU A 10 6.73 -14.57 -9.10
N TYR A 11 5.51 -14.71 -9.63
CA TYR A 11 4.35 -13.89 -9.31
C TYR A 11 3.69 -14.31 -7.98
N LEU A 12 3.93 -15.54 -7.49
CA LEU A 12 3.38 -16.01 -6.21
C LEU A 12 3.98 -15.30 -4.99
N ASP A 13 5.23 -14.80 -5.11
CA ASP A 13 5.95 -14.10 -4.05
C ASP A 13 5.78 -12.57 -4.12
N LEU A 14 4.82 -12.09 -4.90
CA LEU A 14 4.50 -10.67 -4.98
C LEU A 14 3.43 -10.31 -3.91
N PRO A 15 3.47 -9.08 -3.37
CA PRO A 15 2.42 -8.58 -2.48
C PRO A 15 1.03 -8.57 -3.13
N ASP A 16 -0.01 -8.65 -2.30
CA ASP A 16 -1.41 -8.56 -2.76
C ASP A 16 -1.78 -7.18 -3.33
N ASP A 17 -1.09 -6.11 -2.89
CA ASP A 17 -1.27 -4.76 -3.44
C ASP A 17 -0.60 -4.70 -4.83
N PRO A 18 -1.36 -4.55 -5.93
CA PRO A 18 -0.83 -4.67 -7.28
C PRO A 18 0.12 -3.53 -7.65
N GLU A 19 -0.02 -2.33 -7.06
CA GLU A 19 0.95 -1.25 -7.24
C GLU A 19 2.29 -1.63 -6.60
N LEU A 20 2.25 -2.16 -5.38
CA LEU A 20 3.45 -2.60 -4.66
C LEU A 20 4.10 -3.81 -5.33
N ALA A 21 3.30 -4.74 -5.83
CA ALA A 21 3.73 -5.86 -6.64
C ALA A 21 4.45 -5.40 -7.91
N PHE A 22 3.90 -4.43 -8.64
CA PHE A 22 4.55 -3.81 -9.78
C PHE A 22 5.92 -3.23 -9.39
N ALA A 23 6.00 -2.48 -8.30
CA ALA A 23 7.25 -1.86 -7.87
C ALA A 23 8.34 -2.89 -7.52
N ILE A 24 7.97 -3.98 -6.84
CA ILE A 24 8.89 -5.07 -6.48
C ILE A 24 9.30 -5.87 -7.72
N LEU A 25 8.35 -6.18 -8.61
CA LEU A 25 8.61 -6.87 -9.87
C LEU A 25 9.58 -6.06 -10.74
N GLN A 26 9.35 -4.75 -10.88
CA GLN A 26 10.24 -3.85 -11.62
C GLN A 26 11.67 -3.88 -11.06
N MET A 27 11.85 -3.83 -9.74
CA MET A 27 13.18 -3.94 -9.12
C MET A 27 13.83 -5.31 -9.40
N ARG A 28 13.10 -6.41 -9.22
CA ARG A 28 13.60 -7.77 -9.46
C ARG A 28 14.05 -7.94 -10.92
N LYS A 29 13.21 -7.52 -11.87
CA LYS A 29 13.50 -7.61 -13.30
C LYS A 29 14.62 -6.69 -13.73
N TYR A 30 14.73 -5.51 -13.13
CA TYR A 30 15.83 -4.60 -13.42
C TYR A 30 17.18 -5.13 -12.91
N ASN A 31 17.20 -5.78 -11.75
CA ASN A 31 18.40 -6.45 -11.26
C ASN A 31 18.81 -7.59 -12.20
N LYS A 32 17.88 -8.46 -12.60
CA LYS A 32 18.14 -9.52 -13.59
C LYS A 32 18.67 -8.96 -14.92
N LEU A 33 18.12 -7.84 -15.39
CA LEU A 33 18.59 -7.17 -16.60
C LEU A 33 20.02 -6.62 -16.43
N THR A 34 20.33 -6.07 -15.26
CA THR A 34 21.68 -5.58 -14.95
C THR A 34 22.68 -6.73 -14.89
N ASP A 35 22.31 -7.85 -14.25
CA ASP A 35 23.14 -9.06 -14.22
C ASP A 35 23.38 -9.59 -15.64
N ALA A 36 22.38 -9.54 -16.52
CA ALA A 36 22.54 -9.92 -17.93
C ALA A 36 23.52 -9.00 -18.66
N TRP A 37 23.46 -7.68 -18.45
CA TRP A 37 24.43 -6.74 -19.04
C TRP A 37 25.88 -6.99 -18.59
N GLU A 38 26.09 -7.47 -17.36
CA GLU A 38 27.43 -7.74 -16.84
C GLU A 38 28.00 -9.07 -17.35
N ASN A 39 27.15 -10.07 -17.56
CA ASN A 39 27.57 -11.43 -17.91
C ASN A 39 27.52 -11.74 -19.41
N ASP A 40 26.75 -10.96 -20.18
CA ASP A 40 26.50 -11.22 -21.59
C ASP A 40 27.29 -10.24 -22.48
N ASN A 41 28.01 -10.79 -23.46
CA ASN A 41 28.67 -10.00 -24.51
C ASN A 41 27.73 -9.76 -25.70
N ASP A 42 26.50 -10.25 -25.61
CA ASP A 42 25.52 -10.13 -26.69
C ASP A 42 25.09 -8.68 -26.86
N ARG A 43 25.07 -8.21 -28.12
CA ARG A 43 24.85 -6.80 -28.47
C ARG A 43 23.39 -6.50 -28.84
N GLY A 44 22.50 -7.45 -28.58
CA GLY A 44 21.08 -7.36 -28.91
C GLY A 44 20.25 -6.74 -27.79
N TRP A 45 19.05 -6.27 -28.14
CA TRP A 45 18.07 -5.70 -27.21
C TRP A 45 17.13 -6.75 -26.59
N PHE A 46 17.52 -8.02 -26.58
CA PHE A 46 16.64 -9.13 -26.21
C PHE A 46 16.16 -9.01 -24.77
N HIS A 47 17.09 -8.82 -23.82
CA HIS A 47 16.79 -8.75 -22.40
C HIS A 47 15.99 -7.49 -22.05
N GLU A 48 16.27 -6.37 -22.71
CA GLU A 48 15.56 -5.12 -22.53
C GLU A 48 14.12 -5.19 -23.05
N ARG A 49 13.89 -5.83 -24.20
CA ARG A 49 12.55 -6.05 -24.74
C ARG A 49 11.74 -6.95 -23.81
N GLN A 50 12.33 -8.05 -23.35
CA GLN A 50 11.69 -8.92 -22.37
C GLN A 50 11.34 -8.19 -21.07
N TYR A 51 12.24 -7.32 -20.59
CA TYR A 51 11.98 -6.46 -19.43
C TYR A 51 10.79 -5.51 -19.65
N VAL A 52 10.70 -4.88 -20.82
CA VAL A 52 9.58 -4.00 -21.19
C VAL A 52 8.28 -4.79 -21.22
N ASP A 53 8.26 -5.90 -21.95
CA ASP A 53 7.05 -6.70 -22.19
C ASP A 53 6.45 -7.19 -20.87
N ILE A 54 7.27 -7.75 -19.97
CA ILE A 54 6.78 -8.25 -18.68
C ILE A 54 6.12 -7.14 -17.85
N LEU A 55 6.70 -5.94 -17.83
CA LEU A 55 6.15 -4.85 -17.03
C LEU A 55 4.90 -4.24 -17.67
N VAL A 56 4.83 -4.17 -19.00
CA VAL A 56 3.64 -3.75 -19.73
C VAL A 56 2.50 -4.75 -19.53
N ASP A 57 2.78 -6.04 -19.66
CA ASP A 57 1.80 -7.11 -19.42
C ASP A 57 1.27 -7.05 -17.98
N PHE A 58 2.14 -6.84 -16.99
CA PHE A 58 1.72 -6.69 -15.60
C PHE A 58 0.84 -5.44 -15.40
N ASP A 59 1.20 -4.30 -15.97
CA ASP A 59 0.39 -3.07 -15.92
C ASP A 59 -1.00 -3.28 -16.53
N GLU A 60 -1.10 -4.05 -17.62
CA GLU A 60 -2.34 -4.33 -18.32
C GLU A 60 -3.24 -5.33 -17.58
N VAL A 61 -2.66 -6.44 -17.10
CA VAL A 61 -3.40 -7.48 -16.34
C VAL A 61 -4.02 -6.90 -15.06
N HIS A 62 -3.32 -5.96 -14.42
CA HIS A 62 -3.75 -5.34 -13.16
C HIS A 62 -4.40 -3.96 -13.33
N ASP A 63 -4.58 -3.49 -14.57
CA ASP A 63 -5.19 -2.19 -14.93
C ASP A 63 -4.62 -0.99 -14.13
N LEU A 64 -3.28 -0.94 -14.00
CA LEU A 64 -2.62 0.06 -13.16
C LEU A 64 -2.50 1.43 -13.84
N GLY A 65 -2.44 1.45 -15.17
CA GLY A 65 -2.30 2.67 -15.96
C GLY A 65 -0.97 3.42 -15.73
N ILE A 66 0.03 2.76 -15.16
CA ILE A 66 1.37 3.31 -14.90
C ILE A 66 2.14 3.43 -16.21
N LEU A 67 2.00 2.43 -17.10
CA LEU A 67 2.79 2.32 -18.33
C LEU A 67 1.97 2.55 -19.60
N THR A 68 0.81 3.20 -19.52
CA THR A 68 -0.08 3.44 -20.67
C THR A 68 0.63 4.10 -21.86
N ALA A 69 1.57 5.02 -21.60
CA ALA A 69 2.33 5.70 -22.66
C ALA A 69 3.36 4.79 -23.37
N TYR A 70 3.60 3.59 -22.87
CA TYR A 70 4.67 2.70 -23.29
C TYR A 70 4.19 1.34 -23.83
N ARG A 71 2.88 1.13 -24.01
CA ARG A 71 2.30 -0.15 -24.46
C ARG A 71 2.67 -0.56 -25.89
N SER A 72 3.36 0.30 -26.63
CA SER A 72 3.73 0.04 -28.03
C SER A 72 5.24 0.23 -28.21
N PRO A 73 6.07 -0.74 -27.77
CA PRO A 73 7.50 -0.67 -27.97
C PRO A 73 7.84 -0.70 -29.48
N PRO A 74 8.81 0.13 -29.95
CA PRO A 74 9.27 0.09 -31.33
C PRO A 74 9.89 -1.27 -31.70
N SER A 75 9.65 -1.76 -32.90
CA SER A 75 10.27 -3.00 -33.40
C SER A 75 11.71 -2.80 -33.88
N GLY A 76 12.09 -1.60 -34.33
CA GLY A 76 13.45 -1.26 -34.75
C GLY A 76 14.38 -1.00 -33.57
N ASP A 77 15.62 -1.50 -33.64
CA ASP A 77 16.59 -1.38 -32.56
C ASP A 77 17.05 0.06 -32.30
N GLN A 78 17.12 0.88 -33.36
CA GLN A 78 17.54 2.28 -33.25
C GLN A 78 16.52 3.11 -32.47
N GLU A 79 15.23 2.93 -32.77
CA GLU A 79 14.13 3.61 -32.06
C GLU A 79 13.95 3.04 -30.65
N PHE A 80 14.15 1.72 -30.50
CA PHE A 80 14.01 1.04 -29.22
C PHE A 80 14.99 1.55 -28.16
N SER A 81 16.21 1.94 -28.53
CA SER A 81 17.20 2.47 -27.58
C SER A 81 16.69 3.70 -26.81
N ASN A 82 16.16 4.70 -27.51
CA ASN A 82 15.63 5.90 -26.89
C ASN A 82 14.36 5.60 -26.09
N PHE A 83 13.46 4.79 -26.68
CA PHE A 83 12.25 4.33 -26.02
C PHE A 83 12.56 3.63 -24.68
N PHE A 84 13.55 2.73 -24.67
CA PHE A 84 13.92 1.96 -23.50
C PHE A 84 14.47 2.84 -22.38
N GLN A 85 15.27 3.86 -22.70
CA GLN A 85 15.77 4.79 -21.68
C GLN A 85 14.63 5.56 -21.01
N ASP A 86 13.67 6.05 -21.80
CA ASP A 86 12.49 6.75 -21.28
C ASP A 86 11.58 5.81 -20.48
N PHE A 87 11.33 4.61 -21.01
CA PHE A 87 10.57 3.56 -20.34
C PHE A 87 11.17 3.23 -18.98
N ARG A 88 12.45 2.86 -18.94
CA ARG A 88 13.19 2.47 -17.73
C ARG A 88 13.10 3.57 -16.68
N ARG A 89 13.34 4.83 -17.07
CA ARG A 89 13.29 5.97 -16.15
C ARG A 89 11.90 6.14 -15.56
N ASN A 90 10.84 6.02 -16.37
CA ASN A 90 9.47 6.19 -15.89
C ASN A 90 9.03 5.03 -15.00
N ALA A 91 9.34 3.79 -15.38
CA ALA A 91 9.09 2.61 -14.57
C ALA A 91 9.79 2.73 -13.21
N GLU A 92 11.06 3.11 -13.19
CA GLU A 92 11.82 3.31 -11.96
C GLU A 92 11.26 4.45 -11.09
N MET A 93 10.90 5.58 -11.70
CA MET A 93 10.27 6.69 -10.98
C MET A 93 8.92 6.32 -10.38
N ALA A 94 8.10 5.55 -11.10
CA ALA A 94 6.82 5.04 -10.61
C ALA A 94 7.02 4.08 -9.42
N SER A 95 7.89 3.08 -9.58
CA SER A 95 8.22 2.12 -8.51
C SER A 95 8.71 2.81 -7.25
N ARG A 96 9.63 3.77 -7.37
CA ARG A 96 10.14 4.53 -6.22
C ARG A 96 9.03 5.31 -5.51
N LYS A 97 8.13 5.96 -6.26
CA LYS A 97 6.99 6.69 -5.66
C LYS A 97 6.06 5.74 -4.89
N ILE A 98 5.75 4.59 -5.47
CA ILE A 98 4.92 3.55 -4.84
C ILE A 98 5.58 3.08 -3.54
N LEU A 99 6.87 2.74 -3.57
CA LEU A 99 7.61 2.30 -2.39
C LEU A 99 7.69 3.40 -1.31
N MET A 100 7.87 4.65 -1.69
CA MET A 100 7.88 5.79 -0.77
C MET A 100 6.52 5.98 -0.11
N GLU A 101 5.42 5.85 -0.86
CA GLU A 101 4.07 5.96 -0.32
C GLU A 101 3.73 4.75 0.57
N ALA A 102 4.13 3.54 0.18
CA ALA A 102 3.99 2.34 1.02
C ALA A 102 4.75 2.51 2.35
N ALA A 103 6.00 2.96 2.30
CA ALA A 103 6.79 3.25 3.50
C ALA A 103 6.16 4.34 4.36
N ARG A 104 5.57 5.37 3.74
CA ARG A 104 4.82 6.41 4.44
C ARG A 104 3.55 5.87 5.10
N ARG A 105 2.78 5.02 4.43
CA ARG A 105 1.58 4.37 4.97
C ARG A 105 1.90 3.55 6.22
N VAL A 106 3.01 2.82 6.20
CA VAL A 106 3.54 2.07 7.36
C VAL A 106 3.98 3.04 8.46
N LYS A 107 4.81 4.03 8.14
CA LYS A 107 5.37 4.98 9.13
C LYS A 107 4.32 5.85 9.81
N THR A 108 3.23 6.18 9.12
CA THR A 108 2.15 7.03 9.64
C THR A 108 1.01 6.24 10.28
N GLY A 109 1.09 4.90 10.30
CA GLY A 109 -0.01 4.05 10.76
C GLY A 109 -1.28 4.22 9.91
N ALA A 110 -1.20 4.74 8.68
CA ALA A 110 -2.40 5.05 7.90
C ALA A 110 -3.20 3.79 7.50
N GLN A 111 -2.55 2.63 7.47
CA GLN A 111 -3.20 1.32 7.30
C GLN A 111 -4.02 0.89 8.53
N THR A 112 -3.72 1.44 9.71
CA THR A 112 -4.40 1.11 10.97
C THR A 112 -5.45 2.15 11.35
N ILE A 113 -5.68 3.18 10.52
CA ILE A 113 -6.71 4.19 10.79
C ILE A 113 -8.02 3.82 10.08
N VAL A 114 -9.03 3.52 10.90
CA VAL A 114 -10.42 3.27 10.48
C VAL A 114 -11.35 4.38 10.99
N VAL A 115 -12.43 4.61 10.25
CA VAL A 115 -13.52 5.51 10.68
C VAL A 115 -14.72 4.63 10.97
N LEU A 116 -15.12 4.59 12.23
CA LEU A 116 -16.30 3.86 12.69
C LEU A 116 -17.47 4.82 12.82
N ASP A 117 -18.62 4.43 12.29
CA ASP A 117 -19.87 5.12 12.58
C ASP A 117 -20.30 4.87 14.04
N ALA A 118 -21.35 5.57 14.48
CA ALA A 118 -21.80 5.49 15.87
C ALA A 118 -22.22 4.06 16.27
N ALA A 119 -22.88 3.33 15.36
CA ALA A 119 -23.37 1.98 15.60
C ALA A 119 -22.21 0.98 15.73
N ALA A 120 -21.23 1.02 14.81
CA ALA A 120 -20.04 0.20 14.84
C ALA A 120 -19.19 0.50 16.07
N ARG A 121 -19.02 1.78 16.44
CA ARG A 121 -18.29 2.16 17.66
C ARG A 121 -18.94 1.56 18.92
N GLN A 122 -20.27 1.62 19.01
CA GLN A 122 -21.00 1.03 20.13
C GLN A 122 -20.89 -0.50 20.16
N ALA A 123 -20.97 -1.16 19.00
CA ALA A 123 -20.79 -2.61 18.90
C ALA A 123 -19.38 -3.04 19.34
N VAL A 124 -18.34 -2.32 18.91
CA VAL A 124 -16.95 -2.60 19.32
C VAL A 124 -16.76 -2.35 20.82
N HIS A 125 -17.34 -1.30 21.39
CA HIS A 125 -17.32 -1.07 22.84
C HIS A 125 -17.95 -2.23 23.63
N ALA A 126 -19.07 -2.78 23.16
CA ALA A 126 -19.68 -3.95 23.78
C ALA A 126 -18.76 -5.19 23.72
N LEU A 127 -18.10 -5.42 22.58
CA LEU A 127 -17.13 -6.50 22.43
C LEU A 127 -15.91 -6.32 23.34
N ILE A 128 -15.41 -5.10 23.50
CA ILE A 128 -14.31 -4.80 24.45
C ILE A 128 -14.71 -5.15 25.88
N ASN A 129 -15.94 -4.85 26.29
CA ASN A 129 -16.39 -5.21 27.64
C ASN A 129 -16.47 -6.73 27.82
N ALA A 130 -16.98 -7.46 26.82
CA ALA A 130 -16.97 -8.92 26.83
C ALA A 130 -15.54 -9.50 26.89
N ILE A 131 -14.58 -8.88 26.19
CA ILE A 131 -13.15 -9.22 26.29
C ILE A 131 -12.65 -9.02 27.73
N ARG A 132 -12.97 -7.88 28.37
CA ARG A 132 -12.56 -7.60 29.75
C ARG A 132 -13.07 -8.65 30.73
N GLU A 133 -14.33 -9.03 30.60
CA GLU A 133 -14.95 -10.08 31.43
C GLU A 133 -14.21 -11.41 31.26
N LYS A 134 -13.94 -11.83 30.03
CA LYS A 134 -13.20 -13.07 29.75
C LYS A 134 -11.75 -13.04 30.21
N LEU A 135 -11.05 -11.92 30.06
CA LEU A 135 -9.69 -11.78 30.59
C LEU A 135 -9.64 -11.89 32.11
N SER A 136 -10.67 -11.43 32.82
CA SER A 136 -10.77 -11.57 34.28
C SER A 136 -11.04 -13.02 34.73
N GLU A 137 -11.78 -13.79 33.94
CA GLU A 137 -12.03 -15.22 34.21
C GLU A 137 -10.78 -16.10 33.98
N LEU A 138 -9.84 -15.67 33.13
CA LEU A 138 -8.66 -16.45 32.80
C LEU A 138 -7.61 -16.44 33.92
N ALA A 139 -7.10 -17.63 34.22
CA ALA A 139 -5.98 -17.87 35.13
C ALA A 139 -4.65 -17.42 34.48
N LEU A 140 -4.42 -16.12 34.46
CA LEU A 140 -3.24 -15.47 33.88
C LEU A 140 -2.25 -15.03 34.97
N PRO A 141 -0.93 -15.09 34.69
CA PRO A 141 0.06 -14.35 35.46
C PRO A 141 -0.29 -12.86 35.48
N GLU A 142 -0.16 -12.22 36.66
CA GLU A 142 -0.58 -10.83 36.90
C GLU A 142 0.02 -9.86 35.88
N ALA A 143 1.33 -9.95 35.62
CA ALA A 143 2.01 -9.12 34.63
C ALA A 143 1.43 -9.23 33.21
N LYS A 144 1.01 -10.44 32.79
CA LYS A 144 0.38 -10.65 31.47
C LYS A 144 -1.02 -10.08 31.45
N ARG A 145 -1.79 -10.28 32.52
CA ARG A 145 -3.14 -9.74 32.65
C ARG A 145 -3.12 -8.21 32.57
N GLU A 146 -2.23 -7.56 33.32
CA GLU A 146 -2.08 -6.10 33.31
C GLU A 146 -1.66 -5.58 31.92
N SER A 147 -0.68 -6.22 31.29
CA SER A 147 -0.24 -5.89 29.93
C SER A 147 -1.39 -5.94 28.90
N LEU A 148 -2.23 -6.98 28.96
CA LEU A 148 -3.41 -7.14 28.11
C LEU A 148 -4.46 -6.07 28.37
N PHE A 149 -4.78 -5.78 29.65
CA PHE A 149 -5.72 -4.71 29.99
C PHE A 149 -5.22 -3.33 29.55
N ASN A 150 -3.93 -3.05 29.70
CA ASN A 150 -3.34 -1.78 29.27
C ASN A 150 -3.50 -1.56 27.76
N LYS A 151 -3.25 -2.59 26.94
CA LYS A 151 -3.43 -2.50 25.48
C LYS A 151 -4.90 -2.37 25.08
N LEU A 152 -5.78 -3.11 25.75
CA LEU A 152 -7.22 -3.04 25.51
C LEU A 152 -7.79 -1.67 25.90
N ASN A 153 -7.31 -1.08 27.00
CA ASN A 153 -7.68 0.27 27.43
C ASN A 153 -7.15 1.35 26.47
N ALA A 154 -5.93 1.18 25.94
CA ALA A 154 -5.41 2.06 24.90
C ALA A 154 -6.30 2.03 23.65
N PHE A 155 -6.74 0.84 23.21
CA PHE A 155 -7.66 0.74 22.09
C PHE A 155 -9.04 1.35 22.40
N SER A 156 -9.57 1.11 23.62
CA SER A 156 -10.82 1.73 24.08
C SER A 156 -10.76 3.26 24.00
N ALA A 157 -9.63 3.87 24.34
CA ALA A 157 -9.43 5.32 24.25
C ALA A 157 -9.29 5.82 22.80
N GLU A 158 -8.77 5.00 21.88
CA GLU A 158 -8.69 5.33 20.46
C GLU A 158 -10.06 5.26 19.76
N LEU A 159 -10.98 4.41 20.24
CA LEU A 159 -12.35 4.30 19.68
C LEU A 159 -13.17 5.57 19.85
N ASP A 160 -12.94 6.31 20.92
CA ASP A 160 -13.65 7.55 21.21
C ASP A 160 -13.20 8.72 20.31
N ARG A 161 -12.16 8.51 19.49
CA ARG A 161 -11.71 9.49 18.50
C ARG A 161 -12.49 9.34 17.19
N ASN A 162 -12.57 10.44 16.43
CA ASN A 162 -13.16 10.44 15.08
C ASN A 162 -12.40 9.52 14.10
N ARG A 163 -11.11 9.30 14.34
CA ARG A 163 -10.25 8.40 13.56
C ARG A 163 -9.63 7.41 14.53
N THR A 164 -10.03 6.15 14.44
CA THR A 164 -9.60 5.10 15.35
C THR A 164 -8.34 4.44 14.81
N ARG A 165 -7.28 4.42 15.61
CA ARG A 165 -6.07 3.64 15.32
C ARG A 165 -6.23 2.23 15.87
N THR A 166 -6.09 1.22 15.01
CA THR A 166 -6.26 -0.20 15.35
C THR A 166 -4.97 -0.85 15.84
N GLU A 167 -3.84 -0.12 15.88
CA GLU A 167 -2.54 -0.61 16.36
C GLU A 167 -2.61 -1.19 17.78
N SER A 168 -3.27 -0.49 18.70
CA SER A 168 -3.41 -0.98 20.08
C SER A 168 -4.23 -2.27 20.14
N PHE A 169 -5.22 -2.43 19.26
CA PHE A 169 -5.98 -3.67 19.16
C PHE A 169 -5.19 -4.81 18.53
N LEU A 170 -4.42 -4.53 17.47
CA LEU A 170 -3.52 -5.51 16.85
C LEU A 170 -2.46 -5.99 17.86
N ALA A 171 -1.85 -5.06 18.60
CA ALA A 171 -0.89 -5.39 19.65
C ALA A 171 -1.52 -6.25 20.76
N PHE A 172 -2.76 -5.94 21.14
CA PHE A 172 -3.54 -6.75 22.07
C PHE A 172 -3.78 -8.17 21.52
N ALA A 173 -4.27 -8.30 20.28
CA ALA A 173 -4.56 -9.58 19.64
C ALA A 173 -3.29 -10.46 19.52
N VAL A 174 -2.15 -9.88 19.17
CA VAL A 174 -0.87 -10.62 19.11
C VAL A 174 -0.45 -11.15 20.49
N GLU A 175 -0.61 -10.36 21.54
CA GLU A 175 -0.27 -10.79 22.90
C GLU A 175 -1.24 -11.85 23.43
N VAL A 176 -2.52 -11.70 23.10
CA VAL A 176 -3.55 -12.72 23.29
C VAL A 176 -3.11 -14.03 22.62
N SER A 177 -2.77 -14.04 21.33
CA SER A 177 -2.36 -15.28 20.63
C SER A 177 -1.12 -15.92 21.24
N LYS A 178 -0.14 -15.11 21.68
CA LYS A 178 1.05 -15.61 22.41
C LYS A 178 0.68 -16.26 23.74
N THR A 179 -0.33 -15.73 24.41
CA THR A 179 -0.81 -16.20 25.71
C THR A 179 -1.74 -17.41 25.58
N GLY A 180 -2.58 -17.47 24.55
CA GLY A 180 -3.48 -18.59 24.26
C GLY A 180 -2.75 -19.91 24.04
N LYS A 181 -1.57 -19.89 23.42
CA LYS A 181 -0.68 -21.06 23.30
C LYS A 181 -0.32 -21.70 24.65
N THR A 182 -0.37 -20.95 25.75
CA THR A 182 -0.07 -21.44 27.11
C THR A 182 -1.31 -21.98 27.84
N ILE A 183 -2.53 -21.60 27.42
CA ILE A 183 -3.77 -21.80 28.20
C ILE A 183 -4.72 -22.81 27.54
N GLY A 184 -4.58 -23.08 26.25
CA GLY A 184 -5.35 -24.12 25.56
C GLY A 184 -6.82 -23.75 25.34
N GLU A 185 -7.72 -24.73 25.41
CA GLU A 185 -9.11 -24.61 24.93
C GLU A 185 -9.98 -23.59 25.66
N ASN A 186 -9.64 -23.23 26.91
CA ASN A 186 -10.32 -22.18 27.68
C ASN A 186 -10.24 -20.79 27.03
N PHE A 187 -9.40 -20.65 26.00
CA PHE A 187 -9.15 -19.42 25.28
C PHE A 187 -10.05 -19.22 24.06
N LYS A 188 -10.68 -20.28 23.53
CA LYS A 188 -11.54 -20.23 22.33
C LYS A 188 -12.66 -19.17 22.41
N PRO A 189 -13.37 -18.99 23.54
CA PRO A 189 -14.40 -17.96 23.63
C PRO A 189 -13.85 -16.54 23.48
N LEU A 190 -12.61 -16.29 23.94
CA LEU A 190 -11.97 -14.99 23.82
C LEU A 190 -11.55 -14.71 22.37
N GLU A 191 -11.03 -15.71 21.66
CA GLU A 191 -10.68 -15.62 20.23
C GLU A 191 -11.90 -15.23 19.39
N GLN A 192 -13.05 -15.87 19.62
CA GLN A 192 -14.29 -15.54 18.90
C GLN A 192 -14.74 -14.08 19.07
N ILE A 193 -14.51 -13.48 20.24
CA ILE A 193 -14.86 -12.07 20.46
C ILE A 193 -13.88 -11.16 19.73
N ILE A 194 -12.60 -11.54 19.68
CA ILE A 194 -11.55 -10.80 18.98
C ILE A 194 -11.79 -10.83 17.47
N ASP A 195 -12.15 -11.99 16.91
CA ASP A 195 -12.49 -12.14 15.49
C ASP A 195 -13.67 -11.23 15.11
N ARG A 196 -14.69 -11.14 15.96
CA ARG A 196 -15.81 -10.20 15.74
C ARG A 196 -15.37 -8.74 15.73
N VAL A 197 -14.37 -8.35 16.53
CA VAL A 197 -13.82 -6.98 16.47
C VAL A 197 -13.08 -6.78 15.15
N PHE A 198 -12.31 -7.78 14.68
CA PHE A 198 -11.68 -7.72 13.36
C PHE A 198 -12.69 -7.57 12.24
N GLU A 199 -13.81 -8.31 12.26
CA GLU A 199 -14.89 -8.15 11.27
C GLU A 199 -15.42 -6.71 11.21
N TRP A 200 -15.57 -6.05 12.36
CA TRP A 200 -16.00 -4.65 12.40
C TRP A 200 -14.95 -3.69 11.86
N ILE A 201 -13.67 -3.93 12.16
CA ILE A 201 -12.54 -3.15 11.62
C ILE A 201 -12.46 -3.32 10.10
N GLU A 202 -12.58 -4.54 9.58
CA GLU A 202 -12.55 -4.83 8.15
C GLU A 202 -13.73 -4.21 7.42
N LYS A 203 -14.95 -4.29 7.99
CA LYS A 203 -16.13 -3.62 7.42
C LYS A 203 -15.90 -2.11 7.29
N ALA A 204 -15.26 -1.50 8.29
CA ALA A 204 -14.92 -0.08 8.27
C ALA A 204 -13.81 0.26 7.26
N GLN A 205 -12.84 -0.64 7.05
CA GLN A 205 -11.81 -0.50 6.00
C GLN A 205 -12.41 -0.62 4.59
N LYS A 206 -13.25 -1.63 4.33
CA LYS A 206 -13.92 -1.81 3.04
C LYS A 206 -14.80 -0.63 2.67
N LEU A 207 -15.45 0.01 3.64
CA LEU A 207 -16.22 1.23 3.40
C LEU A 207 -15.32 2.42 2.99
N LYS A 208 -14.10 2.49 3.51
CA LYS A 208 -13.09 3.49 3.16
C LYS A 208 -12.47 3.20 1.79
N ASP A 209 -12.24 1.94 1.44
CA ASP A 209 -11.67 1.52 0.15
C ASP A 209 -12.71 1.54 -0.99
N ALA A 210 -14.00 1.54 -0.66
CA ALA A 210 -15.09 1.83 -1.59
C ALA A 210 -15.17 3.32 -2.00
N LEU A 211 -14.32 4.18 -1.43
CA LEU A 211 -14.12 5.54 -1.91
C LEU A 211 -13.19 5.48 -3.13
N PRO A 212 -13.48 6.24 -4.20
CA PRO A 212 -12.69 6.19 -5.41
C PRO A 212 -11.20 6.47 -5.12
N PRO A 213 -10.28 5.76 -5.81
CA PRO A 213 -8.85 5.99 -5.68
C PRO A 213 -8.50 7.46 -5.91
N TRP A 214 -7.40 7.90 -5.30
CA TRP A 214 -6.97 9.31 -5.28
C TRP A 214 -6.71 9.91 -6.68
N SER A 215 -6.67 9.09 -7.73
CA SER A 215 -6.61 9.50 -9.14
C SER A 215 -7.71 10.50 -9.53
N ASP A 216 -8.85 10.50 -8.82
CA ASP A 216 -9.97 11.43 -9.08
C ASP A 216 -9.96 12.72 -8.25
N ARG A 217 -8.90 13.00 -7.48
CA ARG A 217 -8.76 14.34 -6.90
C ARG A 217 -8.44 15.32 -8.02
N LYS A 218 -9.49 15.99 -8.51
CA LYS A 218 -9.39 17.17 -9.39
C LYS A 218 -8.19 18.00 -8.94
N LYS A 219 -7.16 18.06 -9.78
CA LYS A 219 -6.04 18.98 -9.60
C LYS A 219 -6.64 20.33 -9.24
N ILE A 220 -6.19 20.92 -8.14
CA ILE A 220 -6.47 22.33 -7.85
C ILE A 220 -5.97 23.06 -9.09
N GLU A 221 -6.88 23.64 -9.86
CA GLU A 221 -6.53 24.40 -11.04
C GLU A 221 -5.55 25.48 -10.59
N GLY A 222 -4.41 25.58 -11.28
CA GLY A 222 -3.39 26.57 -10.97
C GLY A 222 -4.00 27.97 -10.97
N PRO A 223 -3.42 28.93 -10.22
CA PRO A 223 -3.93 30.29 -10.18
C PRO A 223 -4.08 30.83 -11.60
N ILE A 224 -5.31 31.22 -11.94
CA ILE A 224 -5.64 31.82 -13.23
C ILE A 224 -4.81 33.10 -13.33
N ASN A 225 -3.84 33.13 -14.25
CA ASN A 225 -3.05 34.32 -14.58
C ASN A 225 -3.98 35.40 -15.15
N ARG A 226 -4.61 36.17 -14.27
CA ARG A 226 -5.30 37.42 -14.61
C ARG A 226 -4.32 38.58 -14.47
N LEU A 227 -3.25 38.57 -15.27
CA LEU A 227 -2.51 39.80 -15.51
C LEU A 227 -3.07 40.42 -16.80
N PRO A 228 -3.57 41.67 -16.77
CA PRO A 228 -3.93 42.37 -17.99
C PRO A 228 -2.68 42.51 -18.86
N PRO A 229 -2.79 42.35 -20.19
CA PRO A 229 -1.67 42.56 -21.09
C PRO A 229 -1.15 44.00 -20.93
N PRO A 230 0.18 44.22 -20.99
CA PRO A 230 0.75 45.55 -20.87
C PRO A 230 0.20 46.45 -21.98
N SER A 231 -0.37 47.58 -21.56
CA SER A 231 -0.84 48.66 -22.44
C SER A 231 0.28 49.09 -23.38
N SER A 232 0.01 49.15 -24.69
CA SER A 232 0.97 49.69 -25.66
C SER A 232 1.34 51.16 -25.34
N PRO A 233 2.59 51.57 -25.58
CA PRO A 233 3.02 52.95 -25.35
C PRO A 233 2.51 53.83 -26.50
N GLY A 234 1.59 54.73 -26.20
CA GLY A 234 1.10 55.75 -27.12
C GLY A 234 1.22 57.13 -26.48
N ASP A 235 2.08 57.95 -27.08
CA ASP A 235 2.13 59.42 -27.08
C ASP A 235 1.89 60.17 -25.78
N ASP A 236 2.99 60.60 -25.14
CA ASP A 236 3.04 61.91 -24.48
C ASP A 236 4.00 62.81 -25.27
N GLU A 237 3.44 63.54 -26.23
CA GLU A 237 3.98 64.83 -26.66
C GLU A 237 4.09 65.74 -25.43
N ILE A 238 5.31 66.11 -25.05
CA ILE A 238 5.57 67.17 -24.07
C ILE A 238 5.79 68.47 -24.84
N PRO A 239 4.85 69.44 -24.83
CA PRO A 239 5.09 70.74 -25.44
C PRO A 239 5.82 71.66 -24.46
N PHE A 240 6.86 72.35 -24.95
CA PHE A 240 7.38 73.59 -24.37
C PHE A 240 6.90 74.78 -25.21
#